data_AF-A0A9Q9WG61-F1
#
_entry.id   AF-A0A9Q9WG61-F1
#
_cell.length_a   1.000
_cell.length_b   1.000
_cell.length_c   1.000
_cell.angle_alpha   90.00
_cell.angle_beta   90.00
_cell.angle_gamma   90.00
#
_symmetry.space_group_name_H-M   'P 1'
#
loop_
_entity.id
_entity.type
_entity.pdbx_description
1 polymer ?
#
loop_
_entity_poly.entity_id
_entity_poly.type
_entity_poly.pdbx_seq_one_letter_code
_entity_poly.pdbx_strand_id
1 'polypeptide(L)'
;MGGSVLEKEMDEKTQQIQKDILKYKEAIESLNRTKNEEDDILFIQSYPSVPAEFSDDWTLSIDTELNFGTMRNTKAELMDEIETHLKKLCAVEIRRIHSFSVNVTLDAKKAHSYLKVSQDGKEVRDTRAGHDIPCGPQQFNLAGGVLGKPDITSGRAFWVVEVGNNVGLELGVMRDGGKREGYVSYKPSKSYWAIMLCAPKHVQSFRRPSSPAPSGDQTAGSWECLWTVRRLWSSLL
;
A
#
# COMPACT_ATOMS: atom_id res chain seq x y z
N MET A 1 -63.79 -49.82 6.40
CA MET A 1 -62.79 -49.17 7.29
C MET A 1 -61.37 -49.09 6.68
N GLY A 2 -61.10 -49.56 5.45
CA GLY A 2 -59.75 -49.53 4.86
C GLY A 2 -59.36 -48.26 4.07
N GLY A 3 -60.32 -47.44 3.63
CA GLY A 3 -60.05 -46.27 2.77
C GLY A 3 -59.33 -45.12 3.48
N SER A 4 -59.65 -44.85 4.75
CA SER A 4 -59.09 -43.71 5.49
C SER A 4 -57.63 -43.89 5.93
N VAL A 5 -57.13 -45.13 5.93
CA VAL A 5 -55.73 -45.43 6.29
C VAL A 5 -54.80 -45.22 5.10
N LEU A 6 -55.24 -45.65 3.91
CA LEU A 6 -54.48 -45.50 2.67
C LEU A 6 -54.37 -44.05 2.23
N GLU A 7 -55.42 -43.26 2.43
CA GLU A 7 -55.43 -41.83 2.11
C GLU A 7 -54.43 -41.06 2.98
N LYS A 8 -54.36 -41.39 4.28
CA LYS A 8 -53.38 -40.81 5.20
C LYS A 8 -51.93 -41.18 4.84
N GLU A 9 -51.67 -42.42 4.44
CA GLU A 9 -50.33 -42.86 4.02
C GLU A 9 -49.89 -42.18 2.71
N MET A 10 -50.83 -41.96 1.77
CA MET A 10 -50.55 -41.20 0.55
C MET A 10 -50.20 -39.74 0.84
N ASP A 11 -50.91 -39.10 1.76
CA ASP A 11 -50.64 -37.72 2.15
C ASP A 11 -49.27 -37.58 2.82
N GLU A 12 -48.93 -38.52 3.71
CA GLU A 12 -47.61 -38.56 4.37
C GLU A 12 -46.47 -38.72 3.36
N LYS A 13 -46.61 -39.63 2.37
CA LYS A 13 -45.60 -39.79 1.32
C LYS A 13 -45.51 -38.58 0.40
N THR A 14 -46.64 -37.95 0.08
CA THR A 14 -46.67 -36.75 -0.76
C THR A 14 -45.97 -35.58 -0.07
N GLN A 15 -46.19 -35.41 1.24
CA GLN A 15 -45.51 -34.38 2.04
C GLN A 15 -43.99 -34.65 2.11
N GLN A 16 -43.58 -35.90 2.27
CA GLN A 16 -42.17 -36.26 2.30
C GLN A 16 -41.47 -35.95 0.97
N ILE A 17 -42.09 -36.32 -0.16
CA ILE A 17 -41.56 -36.02 -1.50
C ILE A 17 -41.45 -34.51 -1.73
N GLN A 18 -42.45 -33.72 -1.32
CA GLN A 18 -42.40 -32.27 -1.45
C GLN A 18 -41.26 -31.65 -0.64
N LYS A 19 -41.02 -32.17 0.58
CA LYS A 19 -39.91 -31.72 1.43
C LYS A 19 -38.56 -32.03 0.80
N ASP A 20 -38.39 -33.22 0.23
CA ASP A 20 -37.14 -33.63 -0.39
C ASP A 20 -36.86 -32.83 -1.68
N ILE A 21 -37.88 -32.57 -2.51
CA ILE A 21 -37.74 -31.68 -3.69
C ILE A 21 -37.26 -30.29 -3.27
N LEU A 22 -37.81 -29.73 -2.20
CA LEU A 22 -37.39 -28.40 -1.71
C LEU A 22 -35.92 -28.43 -1.25
N LYS A 23 -35.54 -29.44 -0.47
CA LYS A 23 -34.16 -29.64 -0.01
C LYS A 23 -33.17 -29.74 -1.17
N TYR A 24 -33.49 -30.52 -2.21
CA TYR A 24 -32.62 -30.66 -3.37
C TYR A 24 -32.54 -29.39 -4.20
N LYS A 25 -33.64 -28.64 -4.33
CA LYS A 25 -33.65 -27.37 -5.05
C LYS A 25 -32.74 -26.33 -4.38
N GLU A 26 -32.81 -26.21 -3.06
CA GLU A 26 -31.93 -25.30 -2.29
C GLU A 26 -30.44 -25.70 -2.41
N ALA A 27 -30.14 -27.00 -2.36
CA ALA A 27 -28.78 -27.50 -2.54
C ALA A 27 -28.22 -27.17 -3.93
N ILE A 28 -29.02 -27.34 -4.99
CA ILE A 28 -28.63 -27.01 -6.37
C ILE A 28 -28.39 -25.51 -6.54
N GLU A 29 -29.25 -24.67 -5.98
CA GLU A 29 -29.09 -23.21 -6.03
C GLU A 29 -27.81 -22.76 -5.30
N SER A 30 -27.51 -23.35 -4.14
CA SER A 30 -26.26 -23.09 -3.41
C SER A 30 -25.03 -23.48 -4.24
N LEU A 31 -25.02 -24.68 -4.84
CA LEU A 31 -23.90 -25.16 -5.66
C LEU A 31 -23.67 -24.30 -6.90
N ASN A 32 -24.74 -23.86 -7.57
CA ASN A 32 -24.63 -22.99 -8.74
C ASN A 32 -24.06 -21.60 -8.38
N ARG A 33 -24.37 -21.10 -7.18
CA ARG A 33 -23.77 -19.85 -6.69
C ARG A 33 -22.27 -20.01 -6.49
N THR A 34 -21.84 -21.07 -5.81
CA THR A 34 -20.42 -21.33 -5.54
C THR A 34 -19.62 -21.61 -6.82
N LYS A 35 -20.18 -22.35 -7.78
CA LYS A 35 -19.52 -22.64 -9.07
C LYS A 35 -19.14 -21.37 -9.84
N ASN A 36 -19.90 -20.29 -9.68
CA ASN A 36 -19.66 -19.03 -10.39
C ASN A 36 -18.66 -18.11 -9.67
N GLU A 37 -18.12 -18.50 -8.52
CA GLU A 37 -17.02 -17.80 -7.84
C GLU A 37 -15.69 -18.32 -8.47
N GLU A 38 -14.94 -17.47 -9.18
CA GLU A 38 -13.72 -17.82 -9.95
C GLU A 38 -12.54 -18.38 -9.12
N ASP A 39 -12.71 -18.59 -7.81
CA ASP A 39 -11.70 -19.13 -6.92
C ASP A 39 -11.98 -20.61 -6.62
N ASP A 40 -11.34 -21.48 -7.41
CA ASP A 40 -11.42 -22.94 -7.30
C ASP A 40 -11.15 -23.47 -5.87
N ILE A 41 -10.40 -22.71 -5.05
CA ILE A 41 -10.09 -23.10 -3.66
C ILE A 41 -11.28 -22.81 -2.74
N LEU A 42 -11.97 -21.69 -2.93
CA LEU A 42 -13.17 -21.32 -2.17
C LEU A 42 -14.34 -22.27 -2.48
N PHE A 43 -14.46 -22.71 -3.74
CA PHE A 43 -15.43 -23.71 -4.17
C PHE A 43 -15.27 -25.04 -3.41
N ILE A 44 -14.04 -25.53 -3.30
CA ILE A 44 -13.73 -26.77 -2.58
C ILE A 44 -14.05 -26.67 -1.09
N GLN A 45 -13.77 -25.53 -0.45
CA GLN A 45 -13.95 -25.35 0.99
C GLN A 45 -15.42 -25.23 1.41
N SER A 46 -16.30 -24.80 0.50
CA SER A 46 -17.71 -24.52 0.79
C SER A 46 -18.67 -25.62 0.29
N TYR A 47 -18.15 -26.70 -0.29
CA TYR A 47 -18.95 -27.80 -0.79
C TYR A 47 -19.64 -28.54 0.36
N PRO A 48 -20.98 -28.61 0.41
CA PRO A 48 -21.68 -29.31 1.48
C PRO A 48 -21.53 -30.83 1.33
N SER A 49 -21.21 -31.52 2.43
CA SER A 49 -21.24 -32.99 2.48
C SER A 49 -22.65 -33.47 2.15
N VAL A 50 -22.80 -34.18 1.02
CA VAL A 50 -24.11 -34.71 0.59
C VAL A 50 -24.56 -35.79 1.58
N PRO A 51 -25.82 -35.79 2.06
CA PRO A 51 -26.32 -36.82 2.98
C PRO A 51 -26.22 -38.22 2.35
N ALA A 52 -25.58 -39.14 3.07
CA ALA A 52 -25.24 -40.50 2.66
C ALA A 52 -26.46 -41.46 2.65
N GLU A 53 -27.50 -41.14 1.88
CA GLU A 53 -28.69 -42.01 1.75
C GLU A 53 -28.81 -42.76 0.42
N PHE A 54 -27.86 -42.58 -0.51
CA PHE A 54 -27.78 -43.41 -1.72
C PHE A 54 -26.87 -44.61 -1.47
N SER A 55 -27.49 -45.73 -1.07
CA SER A 55 -26.89 -47.06 -1.13
C SER A 55 -27.19 -47.68 -2.49
N ASP A 56 -26.14 -47.86 -3.30
CA ASP A 56 -25.90 -49.04 -4.15
C ASP A 56 -24.44 -48.98 -4.68
N ASP A 57 -23.55 -49.62 -3.91
CA ASP A 57 -22.36 -50.40 -4.30
C ASP A 57 -21.28 -49.87 -5.29
N TRP A 58 -21.29 -48.60 -5.73
CA TRP A 58 -20.18 -48.01 -6.51
C TRP A 58 -19.66 -46.66 -6.00
N THR A 59 -20.00 -46.29 -4.76
CA THR A 59 -19.46 -45.09 -4.13
C THR A 59 -17.99 -45.33 -3.77
N LEU A 60 -17.09 -45.06 -4.72
CA LEU A 60 -15.68 -44.87 -4.42
C LEU A 60 -15.63 -43.74 -3.39
N SER A 61 -15.47 -44.10 -2.11
CA SER A 61 -15.24 -43.17 -1.02
C SER A 61 -13.91 -42.49 -1.26
N ILE A 62 -13.91 -41.46 -2.12
CA ILE A 62 -12.79 -40.53 -2.22
C ILE A 62 -12.79 -39.83 -0.87
N ASP A 63 -11.83 -40.20 -0.02
CA ASP A 63 -11.60 -39.53 1.24
C ASP A 63 -11.14 -38.09 0.94
N THR A 64 -12.12 -37.23 0.77
CA THR A 64 -11.96 -35.81 0.50
C THR A 64 -11.37 -35.11 1.71
N GLU A 65 -11.62 -35.60 2.94
CA GLU A 65 -11.03 -35.04 4.15
C GLU A 65 -9.52 -35.21 4.18
N LEU A 66 -9.01 -36.41 3.85
CA LEU A 66 -7.57 -36.67 3.79
C LEU A 66 -6.88 -35.89 2.65
N ASN A 67 -7.49 -35.87 1.46
CA ASN A 67 -6.91 -35.18 0.29
C ASN A 67 -6.94 -33.65 0.44
N PHE A 68 -8.07 -33.07 0.89
CA PHE A 68 -8.16 -31.63 1.12
C PHE A 68 -7.42 -31.20 2.39
N GLY A 69 -7.35 -32.05 3.41
CA GLY A 69 -6.50 -31.86 4.57
C GLY A 69 -5.03 -31.76 4.18
N THR A 70 -4.54 -32.70 3.36
CA THR A 70 -3.18 -32.68 2.82
C THR A 70 -2.92 -31.41 2.01
N MET A 71 -3.83 -31.05 1.10
CA MET A 71 -3.69 -29.83 0.28
C MET A 71 -3.68 -28.55 1.12
N ARG A 72 -4.50 -28.47 2.18
CA ARG A 72 -4.54 -27.32 3.10
C ARG A 72 -3.23 -27.21 3.89
N ASN A 73 -2.71 -28.34 4.37
CA ASN A 73 -1.45 -28.38 5.10
C ASN A 73 -0.29 -27.96 4.19
N THR A 74 -0.18 -28.53 2.99
CA THR A 74 0.86 -28.15 2.01
C THR A 74 0.75 -26.67 1.60
N LYS A 75 -0.48 -26.13 1.44
CA LYS A 75 -0.67 -24.69 1.19
C LYS A 75 -0.17 -23.84 2.34
N ALA A 76 -0.50 -24.22 3.58
CA ALA A 76 -0.06 -23.48 4.76
C ALA A 76 1.47 -23.49 4.88
N GLU A 77 2.10 -24.64 4.65
CA GLU A 77 3.57 -24.78 4.63
C GLU A 77 4.21 -23.89 3.56
N LEU A 78 3.70 -23.91 2.32
CA LEU A 78 4.21 -23.05 1.24
C LEU A 78 4.03 -21.56 1.54
N MET A 79 2.89 -21.18 2.13
CA MET A 79 2.64 -19.79 2.52
C MET A 79 3.59 -19.33 3.62
N ASP A 80 3.85 -20.17 4.62
CA ASP A 80 4.82 -19.89 5.68
C ASP A 80 6.26 -19.78 5.14
N GLU A 81 6.62 -20.63 4.17
CA GLU A 81 7.90 -20.57 3.48
C GLU A 81 8.03 -19.25 2.69
N ILE A 82 7.03 -18.87 1.90
CA ILE A 82 7.02 -17.60 1.17
C ILE A 82 7.16 -16.42 2.15
N GLU A 83 6.37 -16.40 3.23
CA GLU A 83 6.45 -15.34 4.24
C GLU A 83 7.84 -15.27 4.87
N THR A 84 8.44 -16.42 5.18
CA THR A 84 9.80 -16.53 5.70
C THR A 84 10.84 -16.00 4.71
N HIS A 85 10.72 -16.34 3.43
CA HIS A 85 11.60 -15.83 2.38
C HIS A 85 11.45 -14.32 2.20
N LEU A 86 10.23 -13.79 2.23
CA LEU A 86 9.98 -12.35 2.17
C LEU A 86 10.60 -11.62 3.37
N LYS A 87 10.44 -12.15 4.59
CA LYS A 87 11.07 -11.57 5.79
C LYS A 87 12.60 -11.53 5.67
N LYS A 88 13.21 -12.61 5.18
CA LYS A 88 14.66 -12.69 4.92
C LYS A 88 15.11 -11.65 3.89
N LEU A 89 14.40 -11.55 2.75
CA LEU A 89 14.70 -10.58 1.70
C LEU A 89 14.55 -9.13 2.20
N CYS A 90 13.48 -8.83 2.94
CA CYS A 90 13.28 -7.53 3.57
C CYS A 90 14.44 -7.17 4.49
N ALA A 91 14.91 -8.11 5.33
CA ALA A 91 16.04 -7.87 6.21
C ALA A 91 17.34 -7.58 5.45
N VAL A 92 17.58 -8.25 4.32
CA VAL A 92 18.74 -8.00 3.46
C VAL A 92 18.63 -6.63 2.78
N GLU A 93 17.47 -6.31 2.23
CA GLU A 93 17.27 -5.04 1.51
C GLU A 93 17.30 -3.84 2.45
N ILE A 94 16.74 -3.95 3.66
CA ILE A 94 16.88 -2.91 4.70
C ILE A 94 18.35 -2.67 5.01
N ARG A 95 19.15 -3.72 5.25
CA ARG A 95 20.61 -3.56 5.48
C ARG A 95 21.31 -2.91 4.29
N ARG A 96 20.94 -3.30 3.06
CA ARG A 96 21.49 -2.73 1.84
C ARG A 96 21.15 -1.25 1.71
N ILE A 97 19.90 -0.85 1.93
CA ILE A 97 19.46 0.55 1.90
C ILE A 97 20.19 1.37 2.96
N HIS A 98 20.28 0.85 4.19
CA HIS A 98 20.99 1.51 5.29
C HIS A 98 22.49 1.69 5.01
N SER A 99 23.12 0.84 4.18
CA SER A 99 24.53 1.02 3.77
C SER A 99 24.76 2.30 2.95
N PHE A 100 23.70 2.91 2.40
CA PHE A 100 23.75 4.20 1.69
C PHE A 100 23.31 5.37 2.55
N SER A 101 23.26 5.21 3.88
CA SER A 101 22.80 6.26 4.78
C SER A 101 23.72 7.48 4.71
N VAL A 102 23.12 8.66 4.51
CA VAL A 102 23.82 9.94 4.49
C VAL A 102 23.35 10.82 5.64
N ASN A 103 24.31 11.52 6.25
CA ASN A 103 24.04 12.43 7.35
C ASN A 103 23.54 13.78 6.81
N VAL A 104 22.22 13.91 6.60
CA VAL A 104 21.63 15.15 6.06
C VAL A 104 21.48 16.22 7.15
N THR A 105 21.99 17.42 6.92
CA THR A 105 21.82 18.60 7.79
C THR A 105 21.19 19.75 7.01
N LEU A 106 20.23 20.44 7.61
CA LEU A 106 19.50 21.55 7.01
C LEU A 106 20.32 22.85 7.03
N ASP A 107 20.32 23.56 5.91
CA ASP A 107 21.00 24.85 5.78
C ASP A 107 20.06 25.99 6.20
N ALA A 108 20.23 26.47 7.43
CA ALA A 108 19.46 27.58 7.99
C ALA A 108 19.53 28.86 7.14
N LYS A 109 20.61 29.08 6.37
CA LYS A 109 20.75 30.27 5.50
C LYS A 109 19.89 30.18 4.23
N LYS A 110 19.51 28.96 3.83
CA LYS A 110 18.65 28.67 2.67
C LYS A 110 17.20 28.41 3.08
N ALA A 111 16.88 28.46 4.36
CA ALA A 111 15.54 28.25 4.88
C ALA A 111 14.63 29.46 4.59
N HIS A 112 13.34 29.20 4.38
CA HIS A 112 12.30 30.23 4.33
C HIS A 112 12.22 30.98 5.67
N SER A 113 11.87 32.28 5.65
CA SER A 113 11.84 33.16 6.82
C SER A 113 10.92 32.73 7.98
N TYR A 114 9.93 31.88 7.70
CA TYR A 114 9.01 31.29 8.69
C TYR A 114 9.48 29.95 9.24
N LEU A 115 10.60 29.42 8.73
CA LEU A 115 11.17 28.17 9.20
C LEU A 115 12.37 28.44 10.09
N LYS A 116 12.36 27.82 11.27
CA LYS A 116 13.50 27.81 12.17
C LYS A 116 14.14 26.43 12.17
N VAL A 117 15.41 26.41 11.81
CA VAL A 117 16.26 25.22 11.87
C VAL A 117 16.90 25.13 13.26
N SER A 118 16.99 23.92 13.81
CA SER A 118 17.70 23.67 15.08
C SER A 118 19.21 23.92 14.97
N GLN A 119 19.89 24.06 16.11
CA GLN A 119 21.34 24.32 16.14
C GLN A 119 22.17 23.19 15.51
N ASP A 120 21.70 21.94 15.63
CA ASP A 120 22.32 20.76 15.02
C ASP A 120 21.94 20.56 13.54
N GLY A 121 21.05 21.40 12.99
CA GLY A 121 20.59 21.30 11.61
C GLY A 121 19.73 20.07 11.33
N LYS A 122 19.14 19.42 12.35
CA LYS A 122 18.37 18.18 12.19
C LYS A 122 16.86 18.37 12.23
N GLU A 123 16.41 19.48 12.78
CA GLU A 123 15.00 19.78 12.94
C GLU A 123 14.64 21.07 12.21
N VAL A 124 13.42 21.12 11.70
CA VAL A 124 12.81 22.33 11.19
C VAL A 124 11.43 22.51 11.79
N ARG A 125 11.13 23.73 12.23
CA ARG A 125 9.83 24.10 12.78
C ARG A 125 9.31 25.36 12.11
N ASP A 126 8.03 25.37 11.78
CA ASP A 126 7.32 26.58 11.36
C ASP A 126 7.04 27.43 12.61
N THR A 127 7.62 28.63 12.67
CA THR A 127 7.50 29.53 13.81
C THR A 127 6.30 30.46 13.71
N ARG A 128 5.56 30.47 12.59
CA ARG A 128 4.41 31.36 12.30
C ARG A 128 4.71 32.87 12.35
N ALA A 129 5.88 33.26 12.82
CA ALA A 129 6.40 34.61 12.91
C ALA A 129 7.69 34.66 12.10
N GLY A 130 7.75 35.57 11.13
CA GLY A 130 8.92 35.72 10.26
C GLY A 130 10.15 36.10 11.07
N HIS A 131 11.29 35.54 10.71
CA HIS A 131 12.59 35.96 11.21
C HIS A 131 13.26 36.88 10.20
N ASP A 132 13.98 37.89 10.70
CA ASP A 132 14.83 38.77 9.89
C ASP A 132 16.08 38.00 9.43
N ILE A 133 15.88 37.15 8.42
CA ILE A 133 16.97 36.53 7.66
C ILE A 133 17.20 37.42 6.43
N PRO A 134 18.44 37.87 6.14
CA PRO A 134 18.70 38.71 4.97
C PRO A 134 18.26 37.96 3.71
N CYS A 135 17.27 38.49 2.97
CA CYS A 135 16.81 37.92 1.71
C CYS A 135 17.98 37.84 0.72
N GLY A 136 18.40 36.61 0.42
CA GLY A 136 19.43 36.32 -0.58
C GLY A 136 18.86 35.50 -1.74
N PRO A 137 19.49 35.52 -2.93
CA PRO A 137 19.01 34.82 -4.13
C PRO A 137 18.98 33.28 -4.01
N GLN A 138 19.46 32.72 -2.89
CA GLN A 138 19.49 31.29 -2.62
C GLN A 138 18.36 30.81 -1.70
N GLN A 139 17.50 31.71 -1.21
CA GLN A 139 16.42 31.39 -0.27
C GLN A 139 15.10 31.06 -0.98
N PHE A 140 14.28 30.25 -0.32
CA PHE A 140 12.90 30.10 -0.71
C PHE A 140 12.08 31.31 -0.24
N ASN A 141 11.53 32.08 -1.18
CA ASN A 141 10.77 33.32 -0.87
C ASN A 141 9.24 33.12 -0.78
N LEU A 142 8.69 32.08 -1.42
CA LEU A 142 7.23 31.86 -1.53
C LEU A 142 6.80 30.42 -1.24
N ALA A 143 7.71 29.44 -1.34
CA ALA A 143 7.48 28.06 -0.93
C ALA A 143 8.15 27.88 0.44
N GLY A 144 7.40 27.52 1.50
CA GLY A 144 7.96 27.37 2.84
C GLY A 144 8.93 26.20 2.96
N GLY A 145 10.15 26.32 2.43
CA GLY A 145 11.11 25.22 2.31
C GLY A 145 12.51 25.52 2.82
N VAL A 146 13.30 24.46 2.97
CA VAL A 146 14.69 24.45 3.40
C VAL A 146 15.45 23.34 2.69
N LEU A 147 16.72 23.59 2.35
CA LEU A 147 17.60 22.64 1.69
C LEU A 147 18.49 21.93 2.69
N GLY A 148 18.68 20.64 2.48
CA GLY A 148 19.64 19.81 3.18
C GLY A 148 20.96 19.71 2.42
N LYS A 149 22.03 19.55 3.19
CA LYS A 149 23.39 19.20 2.77
C LYS A 149 23.75 17.83 3.35
N PRO A 150 24.71 17.07 2.78
CA PRO A 150 25.51 17.42 1.61
C PRO A 150 24.74 17.27 0.31
N ASP A 151 25.26 17.87 -0.75
CA ASP A 151 24.72 17.68 -2.08
C ASP A 151 25.16 16.31 -2.63
N ILE A 152 24.28 15.67 -3.40
CA ILE A 152 24.48 14.35 -3.98
C ILE A 152 24.83 14.52 -5.46
N THR A 153 26.09 14.28 -5.82
CA THR A 153 26.57 14.40 -7.21
C THR A 153 26.59 13.07 -7.95
N SER A 154 26.68 11.95 -7.22
CA SER A 154 26.68 10.59 -7.78
C SER A 154 26.37 9.55 -6.70
N GLY A 155 26.13 8.30 -7.11
CA GLY A 155 25.92 7.18 -6.19
C GLY A 155 24.47 7.02 -5.72
N ARG A 156 24.31 6.41 -4.54
CA ARG A 156 23.03 6.19 -3.87
C ARG A 156 23.06 6.87 -2.50
N ALA A 157 21.96 7.50 -2.13
CA ALA A 157 21.80 8.18 -0.85
C ALA A 157 20.48 7.77 -0.21
N PHE A 158 20.51 7.57 1.10
CA PHE A 158 19.35 7.25 1.91
C PHE A 158 19.34 8.12 3.18
N TRP A 159 18.20 8.71 3.49
CA TRP A 159 17.99 9.43 4.74
C TRP A 159 16.58 9.14 5.25
N VAL A 160 16.43 9.24 6.57
CA VAL A 160 15.16 9.04 7.26
C VAL A 160 14.73 10.37 7.85
N VAL A 161 13.43 10.61 7.78
CA VAL A 161 12.78 11.81 8.29
C VAL A 161 11.73 11.38 9.28
N GLU A 162 11.84 11.88 10.50
CA GLU A 162 10.74 11.78 11.47
C GLU A 162 9.77 12.93 11.23
N VAL A 163 8.53 12.58 10.87
CA VAL A 163 7.48 13.54 10.54
C VAL A 163 6.43 13.70 11.65
N GLY A 164 6.39 12.79 12.63
CA GLY A 164 5.40 12.80 13.71
C GLY A 164 3.96 12.81 13.19
N ASN A 165 3.09 13.60 13.83
CA ASN A 165 1.67 13.79 13.46
C ASN A 165 1.45 14.99 12.52
N ASN A 166 2.49 15.48 11.86
CA ASN A 166 2.38 16.66 11.03
C ASN A 166 1.71 16.34 9.68
N VAL A 167 0.86 17.24 9.21
CA VAL A 167 0.16 17.17 7.92
C VAL A 167 0.56 18.35 7.03
N GLY A 168 0.59 18.18 5.71
CA GLY A 168 0.98 19.24 4.78
C GLY A 168 2.50 19.41 4.67
N LEU A 169 3.20 18.30 4.47
CA LEU A 169 4.67 18.29 4.33
C LEU A 169 5.07 17.70 3.00
N GLU A 170 6.13 18.24 2.41
CA GLU A 170 6.71 17.77 1.17
C GLU A 170 8.17 17.40 1.43
N LEU A 171 8.56 16.19 1.02
CA LEU A 171 9.91 15.66 1.16
C LEU A 171 10.43 15.24 -0.19
N GLY A 172 11.69 15.55 -0.50
CA GLY A 172 12.21 15.21 -1.82
C GLY A 172 13.66 15.59 -2.07
N VAL A 173 14.00 15.62 -3.35
CA VAL A 173 15.27 16.13 -3.86
C VAL A 173 15.01 17.15 -4.96
N MET A 174 15.94 18.10 -5.08
CA MET A 174 15.93 19.12 -6.11
C MET A 174 17.29 19.14 -6.80
N ARG A 175 17.31 19.32 -8.12
CA ARG A 175 18.56 19.55 -8.85
C ARG A 175 19.15 20.90 -8.44
N ASP A 176 20.45 20.97 -8.29
CA ASP A 176 21.14 22.24 -8.08
C ASP A 176 20.83 23.22 -9.22
N GLY A 177 20.68 24.50 -8.87
CA GLY A 177 20.18 25.54 -9.76
C GLY A 177 18.67 25.46 -10.09
N GLY A 178 17.90 24.58 -9.41
CA GLY A 178 16.44 24.56 -9.48
C GLY A 178 15.80 25.90 -9.07
N LYS A 179 14.58 26.19 -9.56
CA LYS A 179 13.92 27.47 -9.31
C LYS A 179 13.39 27.58 -7.86
N ARG A 180 14.11 28.33 -7.01
CA ARG A 180 13.81 28.48 -5.57
C ARG A 180 12.79 29.59 -5.23
N GLU A 181 12.44 30.44 -6.20
CA GLU A 181 11.53 31.57 -6.01
C GLU A 181 10.17 31.36 -6.70
N GLY A 182 9.11 31.94 -6.14
CA GLY A 182 7.79 31.89 -6.75
C GLY A 182 6.96 30.65 -6.39
N TYR A 183 5.91 30.42 -7.18
CA TYR A 183 5.13 29.18 -7.12
C TYR A 183 5.97 28.03 -7.69
N VAL A 184 6.44 27.14 -6.82
CA VAL A 184 7.23 25.95 -7.19
C VAL A 184 6.28 24.85 -7.68
N SER A 185 6.55 24.33 -8.88
CA SER A 185 5.88 23.15 -9.40
C SER A 185 6.75 21.92 -9.13
N TYR A 186 6.28 21.04 -8.25
CA TYR A 186 6.95 19.79 -7.91
C TYR A 186 6.79 18.78 -9.04
N LYS A 187 7.58 18.95 -10.10
CA LYS A 187 7.61 18.04 -11.24
C LYS A 187 9.06 17.70 -11.58
N PRO A 188 9.34 16.46 -11.99
CA PRO A 188 10.65 16.08 -12.50
C PRO A 188 11.16 17.01 -13.61
N SER A 189 10.26 17.45 -14.49
CA SER A 189 10.56 18.39 -15.59
C SER A 189 10.95 19.80 -15.14
N LYS A 190 10.74 20.12 -13.87
CA LYS A 190 11.12 21.39 -13.23
C LYS A 190 12.22 21.20 -12.19
N SER A 191 12.95 20.09 -12.27
CA SER A 191 14.08 19.76 -11.38
C SER A 191 13.70 19.37 -9.95
N TYR A 192 12.43 18.99 -9.70
CA TYR A 192 11.96 18.56 -8.39
C TYR A 192 11.43 17.13 -8.41
N TRP A 193 11.83 16.35 -7.42
CA TRP A 193 11.28 15.03 -7.15
C TRP A 193 10.85 15.00 -5.69
N ALA A 194 9.55 15.15 -5.44
CA ALA A 194 9.01 15.22 -4.09
C ALA A 194 7.80 14.31 -3.91
N ILE A 195 7.54 13.95 -2.67
CA ILE A 195 6.30 13.35 -2.19
C ILE A 195 5.61 14.35 -1.26
N MET A 196 4.29 14.43 -1.33
CA MET A 196 3.48 15.28 -0.48
C MET A 196 2.64 14.41 0.46
N LEU A 197 2.74 14.70 1.76
CA LEU A 197 1.93 14.10 2.80
C LEU A 197 0.75 15.05 3.10
N CYS A 198 -0.41 14.76 2.50
CA CYS A 198 -1.60 15.62 2.60
C CYS A 198 -2.42 15.34 3.86
N ALA A 199 -2.41 14.09 4.34
CA ALA A 199 -3.13 13.63 5.52
C ALA A 199 -2.42 12.40 6.11
N PRO A 200 -2.71 11.98 7.35
CA PRO A 200 -2.03 10.85 8.02
C PRO A 200 -2.12 9.52 7.24
N LYS A 201 -3.04 9.41 6.27
CA LYS A 201 -3.25 8.22 5.42
C LYS A 201 -3.21 8.52 3.91
N HIS A 202 -2.82 9.72 3.49
CA HIS A 202 -2.84 10.09 2.07
C HIS A 202 -1.49 10.68 1.63
N VAL A 203 -0.74 9.88 0.86
CA VAL A 203 0.53 10.26 0.23
C VAL A 203 0.28 10.47 -1.26
N GLN A 204 0.60 11.66 -1.76
CA GLN A 204 0.63 11.93 -3.20
C GLN A 204 2.08 11.94 -3.69
N SER A 205 2.34 11.20 -4.76
CA SER A 205 3.62 11.26 -5.47
C SER A 205 3.45 12.01 -6.78
N PHE A 206 4.41 12.88 -7.11
CA PHE A 206 4.44 13.52 -8.42
C PHE A 206 5.05 12.54 -9.43
N ARG A 207 4.21 11.99 -10.33
CA ARG A 207 4.57 10.88 -11.23
C ARG A 207 5.85 11.12 -12.05
N ARG A 208 6.54 10.01 -12.30
CA ARG A 208 7.67 9.82 -13.23
C ARG A 208 7.32 10.29 -14.66
N PRO A 209 8.28 10.81 -15.45
CA PRO A 209 8.15 10.80 -16.90
C PRO A 209 8.19 9.36 -17.42
N SER A 210 7.51 9.11 -18.53
CA SER A 210 7.35 7.79 -19.18
C SER A 210 8.61 7.24 -19.86
N SER A 211 9.78 7.86 -19.70
CA SER A 211 11.03 7.42 -20.31
C SER A 211 12.04 7.00 -19.23
N PRO A 212 12.85 5.95 -19.49
CA PRO A 212 13.98 5.65 -18.62
C PRO A 212 14.93 6.85 -18.58
N ALA A 213 15.57 7.05 -17.43
CA ALA A 213 16.61 8.06 -17.29
C ALA A 213 17.64 7.87 -18.42
N PRO A 214 18.06 8.93 -19.12
CA PRO A 214 19.00 8.81 -20.22
C PRO A 214 20.32 8.24 -19.68
N SER A 215 20.62 7.01 -20.10
CA SER A 215 21.95 6.41 -20.03
C SER A 215 22.80 7.07 -21.12
N GLY A 216 23.35 8.23 -20.81
CA GLY A 216 24.18 8.96 -21.76
C GLY A 216 24.57 10.31 -21.20
N ASP A 217 25.82 10.40 -20.76
CA ASP A 217 26.66 11.58 -20.60
C ASP A 217 25.90 12.93 -20.54
N GLN A 218 25.26 13.18 -19.38
CA GLN A 218 24.76 14.50 -19.02
C GLN A 218 25.58 14.97 -17.83
N THR A 219 26.21 16.13 -17.98
CA THR A 219 26.98 16.85 -16.95
C THR A 219 26.39 16.62 -15.56
N ALA A 220 27.22 16.02 -14.69
CA ALA A 220 26.88 15.62 -13.33
C ALA A 220 26.37 16.82 -12.53
N GLY A 221 25.05 17.03 -12.56
CA GLY A 221 24.38 18.05 -11.76
C GLY A 221 24.26 17.56 -10.33
N SER A 222 24.66 18.40 -9.39
CA SER A 222 24.50 18.15 -7.96
C SER A 222 23.02 18.13 -7.57
N TRP A 223 22.60 17.30 -6.62
CA TRP A 223 21.23 17.24 -6.09
C TRP A 223 21.22 17.64 -4.62
N GLU A 224 20.28 18.48 -4.21
CA GLU A 224 20.09 18.89 -2.82
C GLU A 224 18.86 18.17 -2.24
N CYS A 225 18.94 17.76 -0.96
CA CYS A 225 17.76 17.28 -0.24
C CYS A 225 16.82 18.46 0.00
N LEU A 226 15.52 18.26 -0.18
CA LEU A 226 14.51 19.31 -0.04
C LEU A 226 13.47 18.94 1.00
N TRP A 227 13.15 19.92 1.83
CA TRP A 227 12.05 19.90 2.76
C TRP A 227 11.16 21.11 2.51
N THR A 228 9.87 20.90 2.35
CA THR A 228 8.90 22.01 2.34
C THR A 228 7.79 21.72 3.34
N VAL A 229 7.51 22.68 4.20
CA VAL A 229 6.34 22.70 5.07
C VAL A 229 5.30 23.58 4.40
N ARG A 230 4.22 22.98 3.91
CA ARG A 230 3.16 23.71 3.21
C ARG A 230 1.87 23.63 4.00
N ARG A 231 1.44 24.76 4.54
CA ARG A 231 0.11 24.89 5.13
C ARG A 231 -0.92 24.70 4.00
N LEU A 232 -1.61 23.55 3.99
CA LEU A 232 -2.81 23.39 3.18
C LEU A 232 -3.82 24.39 3.72
N TRP A 233 -4.04 25.49 2.99
CA TRP A 233 -5.18 26.35 3.24
C TRP A 233 -6.42 25.51 2.95
N SER A 234 -7.17 25.14 3.99
CA SER A 234 -8.56 24.72 3.80
C SER A 234 -9.36 25.99 3.48
N SER A 235 -9.47 26.33 2.20
CA SER A 235 -10.55 27.19 1.72
C SER A 235 -11.80 26.30 1.57
N LEU A 236 -12.61 26.25 2.63
CA LEU A 236 -14.02 25.89 2.60
C LEU A 236 -14.73 26.91 3.50
N LEU A 237 -15.03 28.05 2.89
CA LEU A 237 -16.29 28.77 3.07
C LEU A 237 -17.03 28.67 1.74
#